data_AF-A0A7S3I1N8-F1
#
_entry.id   AF-A0A7S3I1N8-F1
#
_cell.length_a   1.000
_cell.length_b   1.000
_cell.length_c   1.000
_cell.angle_alpha   90.00
_cell.angle_beta   90.00
_cell.angle_gamma   90.00
#
_symmetry.space_group_name_H-M   'P 1'
#
loop_
_entity.id
_entity.type
_entity.pdbx_description
1 polymer ?
#
loop_
_entity_poly.entity_id
_entity_poly.type
_entity_poly.pdbx_seq_one_letter_code
_entity_poly.pdbx_strand_id
1 'polypeptide(L)'
;MFWCQPSSWQFSMLEAPKMQLAPILEQFQTMFTGESERQIVDRQGYSDQLRLREGSFDASVLPANGVTELERLSYVIYQIERQCQIVPVGSWRKNTLGYVQPNEAFRGLRRNQLCSLDSYMHLRPCEQKDKIDLCAREEDVFCHDFLDNAALQKPEQAWTVQ
;
A
#
# COMPACT_ATOMS: atom_id res chain seq x y z
N MET A 1 -3.55 -3.58 11.70
CA MET A 1 -3.92 -4.73 10.85
C MET A 1 -3.69 -6.02 11.61
N PHE A 2 -4.41 -7.10 11.30
CA PHE A 2 -4.27 -8.39 11.98
C PHE A 2 -3.92 -9.48 10.97
N TRP A 3 -3.25 -10.53 11.44
CA TRP A 3 -3.05 -11.77 10.72
C TRP A 3 -3.54 -12.93 11.57
N CYS A 4 -3.76 -14.09 10.95
CA CYS A 4 -4.37 -15.25 11.59
C CYS A 4 -3.53 -16.49 11.34
N GLN A 5 -3.34 -17.30 12.37
CA GLN A 5 -2.70 -18.61 12.23
C GLN A 5 -3.68 -19.63 11.62
N PRO A 6 -3.30 -20.37 10.56
CA PRO A 6 -4.21 -21.25 9.84
C PRO A 6 -4.83 -22.37 10.69
N SER A 7 -4.09 -22.87 11.68
CA SER A 7 -4.49 -24.04 12.49
C SER A 7 -5.29 -23.67 13.73
N SER A 8 -4.96 -22.55 14.38
CA SER A 8 -5.55 -22.16 15.67
C SER A 8 -6.65 -21.10 15.55
N TRP A 9 -6.77 -20.45 14.38
CA TRP A 9 -7.60 -19.25 14.18
C TRP A 9 -7.26 -18.12 15.16
N GLN A 10 -6.07 -18.15 15.74
CA GLN A 10 -5.61 -17.14 16.66
C GLN A 10 -5.20 -15.90 15.86
N PHE A 11 -5.82 -14.77 16.20
CA PHE A 11 -5.50 -13.48 15.61
C PHE A 11 -4.37 -12.82 16.39
N SER A 12 -3.41 -12.29 15.64
CA SER A 12 -2.31 -11.50 16.18
C SER A 12 -2.18 -10.20 15.41
N MET A 13 -1.66 -9.17 16.08
CA MET A 13 -1.39 -7.90 15.43
C MET A 13 -0.28 -8.08 14.40
N LEU A 14 -0.49 -7.52 13.21
CA LEU A 14 0.53 -7.45 12.19
C LEU A 14 1.36 -6.17 12.40
N GLU A 15 2.67 -6.32 12.53
CA GLU A 15 3.58 -5.19 12.66
C GLU A 15 3.65 -4.37 11.36
N ALA A 16 4.03 -3.11 11.48
CA ALA A 16 4.25 -2.24 10.33
C ALA A 16 5.36 -2.79 9.41
N PRO A 17 5.26 -2.57 8.10
CA PRO A 17 6.23 -3.09 7.14
C PRO A 17 7.61 -2.46 7.36
N LYS A 18 8.65 -3.30 7.37
CA LYS A 18 10.04 -2.85 7.44
C LYS A 18 10.48 -2.39 6.05
N MET A 19 10.25 -1.12 5.73
CA MET A 19 10.51 -0.57 4.38
C MET A 19 11.97 -0.69 3.92
N GLN A 20 12.92 -0.80 4.85
CA GLN A 20 14.32 -1.12 4.55
C GLN A 20 14.51 -2.46 3.83
N LEU A 21 13.59 -3.42 4.02
CA LEU A 21 13.60 -4.71 3.35
C LEU A 21 12.88 -4.69 2.00
N ALA A 22 12.28 -3.56 1.58
CA ALA A 22 11.53 -3.47 0.32
C ALA A 22 12.32 -3.96 -0.90
N PRO A 23 13.62 -3.64 -1.09
CA PRO A 23 14.37 -4.12 -2.25
C PRO A 23 14.48 -5.64 -2.33
N ILE A 24 14.47 -6.32 -1.18
CA ILE A 24 14.47 -7.77 -1.09
C ILE A 24 13.06 -8.31 -1.37
N LEU A 25 12.07 -7.77 -0.68
CA LEU A 25 10.69 -8.26 -0.70
C LEU A 25 10.00 -8.06 -2.06
N GLU A 26 10.36 -7.02 -2.82
CA GLU A 26 9.86 -6.77 -4.19
C GLU A 26 10.28 -7.85 -5.20
N GLN A 27 11.34 -8.61 -4.89
CA GLN A 27 11.83 -9.68 -5.76
C GLN A 27 11.07 -11.00 -5.55
N PHE A 28 10.26 -11.12 -4.49
CA PHE A 28 9.52 -12.34 -4.19
C PHE A 28 8.26 -12.48 -5.05
N GLN A 29 8.34 -13.33 -6.07
CA GLN A 29 7.22 -13.72 -6.93
C GLN A 29 6.68 -15.14 -6.64
N THR A 30 7.02 -15.71 -5.48
CA THR A 30 6.58 -17.04 -5.05
C THR A 30 5.23 -17.00 -4.33
N MET A 31 4.57 -18.13 -4.15
CA MET A 31 3.37 -18.20 -3.30
C MET A 31 3.76 -18.04 -1.82
N PHE A 32 2.80 -17.61 -1.00
CA PHE A 32 2.92 -17.74 0.46
C PHE A 32 2.76 -19.21 0.85
N THR A 33 3.53 -19.64 1.85
CA THR A 33 3.51 -20.99 2.38
C THR A 33 2.50 -21.13 3.51
N GLY A 34 2.16 -20.02 4.17
CA GLY A 34 1.25 -19.99 5.32
C GLY A 34 1.97 -20.18 6.67
N GLU A 35 3.29 -20.34 6.66
CA GLU A 35 4.13 -20.47 7.85
C GLU A 35 4.76 -19.10 8.21
N SER A 36 4.21 -18.39 9.20
CA SER A 36 4.65 -17.03 9.55
C SER A 36 6.11 -16.93 9.98
N GLU A 37 6.63 -17.96 10.64
CA GLU A 37 8.00 -18.01 11.16
C GLU A 37 9.01 -18.52 10.13
N ARG A 38 8.54 -18.94 8.95
CA ARG A 38 9.42 -19.45 7.90
C ARG A 38 10.39 -18.35 7.48
N GLN A 39 11.67 -18.67 7.55
CA GLN A 39 12.73 -17.81 7.08
C GLN A 39 12.79 -17.88 5.55
N ILE A 40 12.66 -16.74 4.88
CA ILE A 40 12.68 -16.61 3.41
C ILE A 40 14.02 -16.09 2.90
N VAL A 41 14.76 -15.36 3.73
CA VAL A 41 16.15 -14.93 3.48
C VAL A 41 16.93 -15.09 4.77
N ASP A 42 18.10 -15.71 4.70
CA ASP A 42 18.97 -15.84 5.86
C ASP A 42 19.77 -14.56 6.15
N ARG A 43 20.48 -14.55 7.28
CA ARG A 43 21.33 -13.42 7.68
C ARG A 43 22.53 -13.21 6.74
N GLN A 44 22.85 -14.17 5.89
CA GLN A 44 23.87 -14.09 4.84
C GLN A 44 23.30 -13.57 3.51
N GLY A 45 21.98 -13.37 3.41
CA GLY A 45 21.31 -12.96 2.18
C GLY A 45 21.02 -14.12 1.22
N TYR A 46 21.14 -15.37 1.67
CA TYR A 46 20.75 -16.54 0.90
C TYR A 46 19.25 -16.82 1.06
N SER A 47 18.60 -17.22 -0.04
CA SER A 47 17.21 -17.66 -0.06
C SER A 47 17.12 -18.98 -0.82
N ASP A 48 16.38 -19.93 -0.27
CA ASP A 48 16.03 -21.20 -0.90
C ASP A 48 14.99 -21.04 -2.03
N GLN A 49 14.26 -19.92 -2.02
CA GLN A 49 13.14 -19.68 -2.94
C GLN A 49 13.55 -18.88 -4.18
N LEU A 50 14.53 -17.98 -4.06
CA LEU A 50 14.96 -17.16 -5.19
C LEU A 50 16.40 -16.69 -5.08
N ARG A 51 17.01 -16.43 -6.24
CA ARG A 51 18.31 -15.77 -6.31
C ARG A 51 18.11 -14.26 -6.28
N LEU A 52 18.49 -13.62 -5.18
CA LEU A 52 18.47 -12.16 -5.06
C LEU A 52 19.43 -11.54 -6.09
N ARG A 53 19.01 -10.45 -6.71
CA ARG A 53 19.84 -9.72 -7.67
C ARG A 53 21.07 -9.15 -6.97
N GLU A 54 22.25 -9.33 -7.55
CA GLU A 54 23.50 -8.80 -6.99
C GLU A 54 23.42 -7.26 -6.89
N GLY A 55 23.82 -6.72 -5.74
CA GLY A 55 23.75 -5.27 -5.45
C GLY A 55 22.34 -4.71 -5.20
N SER A 56 21.31 -5.55 -5.12
CA SER A 56 19.93 -5.08 -4.90
C SER A 56 19.62 -4.67 -3.47
N PHE A 57 20.43 -5.06 -2.49
CA PHE A 57 20.26 -4.70 -1.08
C PHE A 57 21.62 -4.62 -0.39
N ASP A 58 21.67 -3.86 0.70
CA ASP A 58 22.81 -3.85 1.62
C ASP A 58 22.61 -4.94 2.68
N ALA A 59 23.59 -5.84 2.82
CA ALA A 59 23.57 -6.90 3.80
C ALA A 59 23.47 -6.38 5.25
N SER A 60 23.87 -5.12 5.50
CA SER A 60 23.71 -4.46 6.81
C SER A 60 22.24 -4.31 7.25
N VAL A 61 21.31 -4.37 6.29
CA VAL A 61 19.87 -4.20 6.52
C VAL A 61 19.18 -5.50 6.96
N LEU A 62 19.84 -6.65 6.77
CA LEU A 62 19.29 -7.95 7.15
C LEU A 62 19.20 -8.08 8.67
N PRO A 63 18.04 -8.51 9.22
CA PRO A 63 17.93 -8.82 10.63
C PRO A 63 18.85 -9.98 11.01
N ALA A 64 19.31 -10.02 12.26
CA ALA A 64 20.17 -11.11 12.76
C ALA A 64 19.53 -12.50 12.63
N ASN A 65 18.19 -12.56 12.71
CA ASN A 65 17.40 -13.79 12.57
C ASN A 65 16.97 -14.07 11.12
N GLY A 66 17.44 -13.27 10.16
CA GLY A 66 16.97 -13.27 8.77
C GLY A 66 15.59 -12.64 8.59
N VAL A 67 15.11 -12.73 7.35
CA VAL A 67 13.81 -12.21 6.93
C VAL A 67 12.78 -13.32 6.96
N THR A 68 11.61 -13.08 7.55
CA THR A 68 10.53 -14.09 7.67
C THR A 68 9.38 -13.83 6.71
N GLU A 69 8.56 -14.87 6.51
CA GLU A 69 7.35 -14.77 5.71
C GLU A 69 6.34 -13.77 6.30
N LEU A 70 6.32 -13.59 7.63
CA LEU A 70 5.49 -12.56 8.27
C LEU A 70 5.87 -11.14 7.86
N GLU A 71 7.17 -10.85 7.72
CA GLU A 71 7.64 -9.53 7.26
C GLU A 71 7.26 -9.30 5.79
N ARG A 72 7.34 -10.35 4.97
CA ARG A 72 6.86 -10.33 3.60
C ARG A 72 5.35 -10.06 3.54
N LEU A 73 4.56 -10.71 4.39
CA LEU A 73 3.12 -10.51 4.46
C LEU A 73 2.78 -9.05 4.79
N SER A 74 3.43 -8.48 5.81
CA SER A 74 3.26 -7.07 6.18
C SER A 74 3.56 -6.13 5.01
N TYR A 75 4.69 -6.34 4.32
CA TYR A 75 5.06 -5.54 3.16
C TYR A 75 4.07 -5.67 1.99
N VAL A 76 3.64 -6.90 1.66
CA VAL A 76 2.69 -7.13 0.56
C VAL A 76 1.35 -6.47 0.86
N ILE A 77 0.84 -6.60 2.08
CA ILE A 77 -0.42 -5.95 2.41
C ILE A 77 -0.29 -4.43 2.37
N TYR A 78 0.81 -3.86 2.89
CA TYR A 78 1.07 -2.43 2.74
C TYR A 78 1.07 -1.98 1.28
N GLN A 79 1.66 -2.75 0.36
CA GLN A 79 1.61 -2.43 -1.06
C GLN A 79 0.18 -2.51 -1.62
N ILE A 80 -0.60 -3.50 -1.22
CA ILE A 80 -2.01 -3.62 -1.64
C ILE A 80 -2.82 -2.42 -1.14
N GLU A 81 -2.71 -2.05 0.14
CA GLU A 81 -3.40 -0.88 0.69
C GLU A 81 -2.97 0.39 -0.06
N ARG A 82 -1.67 0.59 -0.25
CA ARG A 82 -1.14 1.76 -0.95
C ARG A 82 -1.50 1.78 -2.43
N GLN A 83 -1.72 0.67 -3.11
CA GLN A 83 -1.95 0.66 -4.57
C GLN A 83 -3.43 0.48 -4.93
N CYS A 84 -4.22 -0.18 -4.09
CA CYS A 84 -5.57 -0.61 -4.42
C CYS A 84 -6.66 0.08 -3.60
N GLN A 85 -6.31 0.81 -2.53
CA GLN A 85 -7.31 1.51 -1.73
C GLN A 85 -7.79 2.78 -2.44
N ILE A 86 -8.98 2.71 -3.03
CA ILE A 86 -9.63 3.82 -3.72
C ILE A 86 -10.96 4.20 -3.06
N VAL A 87 -11.33 5.47 -3.20
CA VAL A 87 -12.55 6.05 -2.64
C VAL A 87 -13.17 7.01 -3.65
N PRO A 88 -14.50 7.22 -3.63
CA PRO A 88 -15.13 8.21 -4.51
C PRO A 88 -14.64 9.64 -4.25
N VAL A 89 -14.52 10.44 -5.31
CA VAL A 89 -14.25 11.88 -5.18
C VAL A 89 -15.30 12.55 -4.28
N GLY A 90 -14.85 13.38 -3.34
CA GLY A 90 -15.71 14.06 -2.36
C GLY A 90 -16.24 13.21 -1.20
N SER A 91 -15.94 11.91 -1.15
CA SER A 91 -16.30 11.05 0.00
C SER A 91 -15.43 11.28 1.23
N TRP A 92 -14.26 11.87 1.05
CA TRP A 92 -13.34 12.31 2.10
C TRP A 92 -13.11 13.82 1.97
N ARG A 93 -12.72 14.44 3.09
CA ARG A 93 -12.34 15.86 3.14
C ARG A 93 -11.10 16.06 3.99
N LYS A 94 -10.27 17.01 3.60
CA LYS A 94 -9.17 17.52 4.43
C LYS A 94 -9.63 18.75 5.21
N ASN A 95 -9.45 18.74 6.53
CA ASN A 95 -9.79 19.89 7.38
C ASN A 95 -8.61 20.89 7.47
N THR A 96 -8.85 22.03 8.11
CA THR A 96 -7.84 23.10 8.30
C THR A 96 -6.63 22.68 9.14
N LEU A 97 -6.75 21.59 9.89
CA LEU A 97 -5.65 21.00 10.67
C LEU A 97 -4.88 19.96 9.85
N GLY A 98 -5.25 19.76 8.59
CA GLY A 98 -4.64 18.79 7.68
C GLY A 98 -5.10 17.34 7.84
N TYR A 99 -6.04 17.07 8.74
CA TYR A 99 -6.59 15.72 8.92
C TYR A 99 -7.56 15.36 7.80
N VAL A 100 -7.40 14.14 7.29
CA VAL A 100 -8.27 13.52 6.30
C VAL A 100 -9.34 12.70 7.03
N GLN A 101 -10.60 13.06 6.82
CA GLN A 101 -11.74 12.42 7.50
C GLN A 101 -12.90 12.17 6.52
N PRO A 102 -13.80 11.21 6.81
CA PRO A 102 -14.98 10.99 6.00
C PRO A 102 -15.83 12.26 5.88
N ASN A 103 -16.39 12.48 4.70
CA ASN A 103 -17.31 13.58 4.46
C ASN A 103 -18.76 13.12 4.73
N GLU A 104 -19.31 13.48 5.89
CA GLU A 104 -20.68 13.13 6.29
C GLU A 104 -21.77 13.65 5.34
N ALA A 105 -21.46 14.71 4.57
CA ALA A 105 -22.38 15.26 3.57
C ALA A 105 -22.40 14.47 2.26
N PHE A 106 -21.47 13.52 2.05
CA PHE A 106 -21.40 12.72 0.85
C PHE A 106 -22.61 11.76 0.74
N ARG A 107 -23.31 11.81 -0.39
CA ARG A 107 -24.52 11.01 -0.66
C ARG A 107 -24.32 9.94 -1.75
N GLY A 108 -23.07 9.67 -2.13
CA GLY A 108 -22.74 8.76 -3.22
C GLY A 108 -22.52 9.47 -4.56
N LEU A 109 -21.97 8.73 -5.51
CA LEU A 109 -21.78 9.18 -6.89
C LEU A 109 -23.08 9.08 -7.69
N ARG A 110 -23.21 9.91 -8.72
CA ARG A 110 -24.31 9.78 -9.69
C ARG A 110 -24.06 8.58 -10.60
N ARG A 111 -25.14 8.03 -11.18
CA ARG A 111 -25.08 6.83 -12.04
C ARG A 111 -24.11 6.97 -13.23
N ASN A 112 -24.01 8.17 -13.80
CA ASN A 112 -23.08 8.46 -14.90
C ASN A 112 -21.61 8.58 -14.47
N GLN A 113 -21.34 8.76 -13.17
CA GLN A 113 -19.99 8.86 -12.59
C GLN A 113 -19.46 7.50 -12.14
N LEU A 114 -20.33 6.52 -11.85
CA LEU A 114 -19.93 5.18 -11.38
C LEU A 114 -18.97 4.47 -12.33
N CYS A 115 -19.12 4.67 -13.65
CA CYS A 115 -18.28 4.02 -14.65
C CYS A 115 -17.07 4.87 -15.07
N SER A 116 -16.82 6.01 -14.41
CA SER A 116 -15.68 6.88 -14.70
C SER A 116 -14.63 6.74 -13.63
N LEU A 117 -13.42 6.31 -14.01
CA LEU A 117 -12.28 6.22 -13.08
C LEU A 117 -11.88 7.58 -12.49
N ASP A 118 -12.15 8.69 -13.20
CA ASP A 118 -11.94 10.05 -12.67
C ASP A 118 -12.82 10.38 -11.47
N SER A 119 -13.85 9.56 -11.21
CA SER A 119 -14.71 9.71 -10.04
C SER A 119 -14.13 9.02 -8.79
N TYR A 120 -12.91 8.47 -8.86
CA TYR A 120 -12.25 7.75 -7.79
C TYR A 120 -10.84 8.30 -7.53
N MET A 121 -10.42 8.28 -6.27
CA MET A 121 -9.10 8.72 -5.81
C MET A 121 -8.47 7.69 -4.88
N HIS A 122 -7.13 7.67 -4.79
CA HIS A 122 -6.42 6.79 -3.85
C HIS A 122 -6.42 7.35 -2.43
N LEU A 123 -6.79 6.53 -1.44
CA LEU A 123 -6.74 6.90 -0.03
C LEU A 123 -5.37 6.58 0.58
N ARG A 124 -4.38 7.40 0.22
CA ARG A 124 -2.97 7.28 0.64
C ARG A 124 -2.26 8.63 0.52
N PRO A 125 -1.02 8.78 1.00
CA PRO A 125 -0.22 9.96 0.71
C PRO A 125 -0.06 10.18 -0.80
N CYS A 126 -0.28 11.42 -1.27
CA CYS A 126 -0.26 11.75 -2.69
C CYS A 126 1.11 11.49 -3.33
N GLU A 127 1.08 10.93 -4.53
CA GLU A 127 2.26 10.67 -5.37
C GLU A 127 2.19 11.43 -6.70
N GLN A 128 1.01 11.92 -7.08
CA GLN A 128 0.84 12.75 -8.26
C GLN A 128 1.40 14.14 -7.98
N LYS A 129 2.24 14.64 -8.89
CA LYS A 129 3.01 15.87 -8.69
C LYS A 129 2.12 17.09 -8.43
N ASP A 130 1.02 17.21 -9.17
CA ASP A 130 0.01 18.24 -9.00
C ASP A 130 -0.63 18.21 -7.60
N LYS A 131 -0.98 17.02 -7.10
CA LYS A 131 -1.56 16.84 -5.76
C LYS A 131 -0.54 17.10 -4.65
N ILE A 132 0.72 16.70 -4.84
CA ILE A 132 1.83 17.02 -3.94
C ILE A 132 2.04 18.53 -3.86
N ASP A 133 2.11 19.22 -5.01
CA ASP A 133 2.32 20.67 -5.08
C ASP A 133 1.15 21.43 -4.42
N LEU A 134 -0.08 20.94 -4.60
CA LEU A 134 -1.29 21.52 -4.01
C LEU A 134 -1.32 21.33 -2.48
N CYS A 135 -0.90 20.15 -1.99
CA CYS A 135 -0.70 19.91 -0.56
C CYS A 135 0.42 20.78 0.03
N ALA A 136 1.51 21.00 -0.70
CA ALA A 136 2.64 21.81 -0.25
C ALA A 136 2.30 23.30 -0.10
N ARG A 137 1.29 23.77 -0.85
CA ARG A 137 0.76 25.15 -0.76
C ARG A 137 -0.39 25.30 0.25
N GLU A 138 -0.80 24.20 0.89
CA GLU A 138 -1.98 24.15 1.77
C GLU A 138 -3.30 24.53 1.07
N GLU A 139 -3.33 24.42 -0.27
CA GLU A 139 -4.50 24.71 -1.11
C GLU A 139 -5.45 23.50 -1.22
N ASP A 140 -5.12 22.36 -0.59
CA ASP A 140 -5.97 21.16 -0.56
C ASP A 140 -7.06 21.19 0.51
N VAL A 141 -7.01 22.16 1.40
CA VAL A 141 -8.00 22.32 2.46
C VAL A 141 -9.35 22.66 1.82
N PHE A 142 -10.39 21.89 2.18
CA PHE A 142 -11.74 21.96 1.59
C PHE A 142 -11.85 21.63 0.09
N CYS A 143 -10.77 21.18 -0.56
CA CYS A 143 -10.86 20.65 -1.91
C CYS A 143 -11.49 19.24 -1.89
N HIS A 144 -12.42 18.96 -2.81
CA HIS A 144 -13.05 17.64 -2.94
C HIS A 144 -12.18 16.61 -3.68
N ASP A 145 -11.24 17.10 -4.49
CA ASP A 145 -10.32 16.32 -5.32
C ASP A 145 -8.87 16.62 -4.93
N PHE A 146 -8.52 16.30 -3.68
CA PHE A 146 -7.20 16.59 -3.12
C PHE A 146 -6.25 15.37 -3.12
N LEU A 147 -6.78 14.18 -3.39
CA LEU A 147 -6.02 12.93 -3.44
C LEU A 147 -5.65 12.57 -4.88
N ASP A 148 -4.76 11.59 -5.06
CA ASP A 148 -4.37 11.10 -6.39
C ASP A 148 -5.58 10.53 -7.16
N ASN A 149 -5.80 10.98 -8.40
CA ASN A 149 -6.85 10.44 -9.27
C ASN A 149 -6.48 9.02 -9.75
N ALA A 150 -7.39 8.05 -9.58
CA ALA A 150 -7.16 6.66 -9.96
C ALA A 150 -6.97 6.46 -11.47
N ALA A 151 -7.57 7.31 -12.31
CA ALA A 151 -7.43 7.25 -13.77
C ALA A 151 -6.00 7.60 -14.25
N LEU A 152 -5.27 8.41 -13.48
CA LEU A 152 -3.91 8.86 -13.80
C LEU A 152 -2.84 7.96 -13.16
N GLN A 153 -3.23 6.84 -12.56
CA GLN A 153 -2.29 5.86 -12.02
C GLN A 153 -1.40 5.30 -13.13
N LYS A 154 -0.12 5.09 -12.80
CA LYS A 154 0.83 4.39 -13.65
C LYS A 154 1.05 2.96 -13.13
N PRO A 155 1.17 1.94 -14.00
CA PRO A 155 1.05 2.02 -15.46
C PRO A 155 -0.38 2.38 -15.92
N GLU A 156 -0.50 2.96 -17.12
CA GLU A 156 -1.81 3.28 -17.69
C GLU A 156 -2.68 2.02 -17.78
N GLN A 157 -4.00 2.19 -17.63
CA GLN A 157 -4.98 1.10 -17.65
C GLN A 157 -4.81 0.06 -16.51
N ALA A 158 -4.26 0.46 -15.36
CA ALA A 158 -4.18 -0.39 -14.17
C ALA A 158 -5.57 -0.82 -13.62
N TRP A 159 -6.63 -0.10 -13.98
CA TRP A 159 -7.99 -0.36 -13.52
C TRP A 159 -8.94 -0.64 -14.69
N THR A 160 -9.84 -1.59 -14.47
CA THR A 160 -10.98 -1.87 -15.36
C THR A 160 -12.28 -1.77 -14.58
N VAL A 161 -13.25 -1.03 -15.11
CA VAL A 161 -14.61 -0.97 -14.56
C VAL A 161 -15.34 -2.28 -14.88
N GLN A 162 -16.08 -2.81 -13.90
CA GLN A 162 -16.87 -4.05 -14.00
C GLN A 162 -18.36 -3.76 -14.00
#